data_AF-A0A959NMM3-F1
#
_entry.id   AF-A0A959NMM3-F1
#
_cell.length_a   1.000
_cell.length_b   1.000
_cell.length_c   1.000
_cell.angle_alpha   90.00
_cell.angle_beta   90.00
_cell.angle_gamma   90.00
#
_symmetry.space_group_name_H-M   'P 1'
#
loop_
_entity.id
_entity.type
_entity.pdbx_description
1 polymer ?
#
loop_
_entity_poly.entity_id
_entity_poly.type
_entity_poly.pdbx_seq_one_letter_code
_entity_poly.pdbx_strand_id
1 'polypeptide(L)'
;MIDFVRIHYRDKSEFEPYVDNVENFKDVFKVLESNSGEVLYPYRTKLGIMDIVVTEKGGYVKNSLHKLYNYIHNKEDKNHNDFEYSKLCETIQLV
;
A
#
# COMPACT_ATOMS: atom_id res chain seq x y z
N MET A 1 10.29 8.43 14.65
CA MET A 1 10.91 7.10 14.48
C MET A 1 11.30 6.92 13.01
N ILE A 2 12.32 6.12 12.69
CA ILE A 2 12.58 5.67 11.31
C ILE A 2 12.07 4.23 11.20
N ASP A 3 10.92 4.06 10.58
CA ASP A 3 10.17 2.79 10.51
C ASP A 3 9.52 2.60 9.13
N PHE A 4 10.05 3.30 8.13
CA PHE A 4 9.59 3.16 6.75
C PHE A 4 9.89 1.74 6.24
N VAL A 5 8.85 1.05 5.80
CA VAL A 5 8.94 -0.26 5.20
C VAL A 5 8.56 -0.22 3.73
N ARG A 6 9.21 -1.08 2.94
CA ARG A 6 8.84 -1.35 1.55
C ARG A 6 8.93 -2.85 1.29
N ILE A 7 7.77 -3.49 1.23
CA ILE A 7 7.64 -4.92 0.94
C ILE A 7 7.51 -5.08 -0.57
N HIS A 8 8.32 -5.95 -1.16
CA HIS A 8 8.38 -6.15 -2.60
C HIS A 8 7.75 -7.49 -3.01
N TYR A 9 6.85 -7.42 -3.98
CA TYR A 9 6.29 -8.57 -4.68
C TYR A 9 7.03 -8.71 -6.01
N ARG A 10 7.92 -9.71 -6.11
CA ARG A 10 8.72 -9.94 -7.31
C ARG A 10 7.89 -10.55 -8.43
N ASP A 11 7.06 -11.52 -8.09
CA ASP A 11 6.06 -12.05 -9.00
C ASP A 11 4.74 -11.29 -8.81
N LYS A 12 4.22 -10.74 -9.89
CA LYS A 12 2.94 -10.02 -9.88
C LYS A 12 1.76 -10.87 -10.34
N SER A 13 2.00 -12.11 -10.78
CA SER A 13 0.97 -12.99 -11.33
C SER A 13 -0.22 -13.17 -10.38
N GLU A 14 0.04 -13.23 -9.08
CA GLU A 14 -1.00 -13.27 -8.03
C GLU A 14 -1.33 -11.88 -7.48
N PHE A 15 -0.33 -10.99 -7.36
CA PHE A 15 -0.49 -9.69 -6.74
C PHE A 15 -1.33 -8.71 -7.56
N GLU A 16 -1.14 -8.68 -8.89
CA GLU A 16 -1.86 -7.77 -9.76
C GLU A 16 -3.36 -8.09 -9.83
N PRO A 17 -3.81 -9.35 -10.07
CA PRO A 17 -5.23 -9.69 -10.01
C PRO A 17 -5.85 -9.45 -8.63
N TYR A 18 -5.09 -9.65 -7.56
CA TYR A 18 -5.56 -9.35 -6.20
C TYR A 18 -5.83 -7.86 -6.02
N VAL A 19 -4.93 -7.00 -6.50
CA VAL A 19 -5.08 -5.53 -6.42
C VAL A 19 -6.18 -5.03 -7.36
N ASP A 20 -6.33 -5.62 -8.54
CA ASP A 20 -7.31 -5.20 -9.55
C ASP A 20 -8.73 -5.78 -9.33
N ASN A 21 -8.95 -6.48 -8.21
CA ASN A 21 -10.25 -6.98 -7.83
C ASN A 21 -11.03 -5.94 -6.99
N VAL A 22 -12.20 -5.54 -7.47
CA VAL A 22 -13.10 -4.58 -6.82
C VAL A 22 -13.56 -5.00 -5.42
N GLU A 23 -13.61 -6.30 -5.13
CA GLU A 23 -13.96 -6.84 -3.82
C GLU A 23 -12.86 -6.56 -2.78
N ASN A 24 -11.60 -6.47 -3.22
CA ASN A 24 -10.44 -6.17 -2.38
C ASN A 24 -10.18 -4.67 -2.30
N PHE A 25 -10.22 -3.98 -3.45
CA PHE A 25 -9.96 -2.55 -3.57
C PHE A 25 -11.00 -1.88 -4.44
N LYS A 26 -11.82 -1.01 -3.84
CA LYS A 26 -12.85 -0.25 -4.56
C LYS A 26 -12.27 0.72 -5.57
N ASP A 27 -11.15 1.34 -5.21
CA ASP A 27 -10.51 2.39 -6.01
C ASP A 27 -9.10 1.94 -6.41
N VAL A 28 -8.88 1.73 -7.71
CA VAL A 28 -7.57 1.44 -8.30
C VAL A 28 -7.32 2.42 -9.43
N PHE A 29 -6.27 3.22 -9.29
CA PHE A 29 -5.88 4.22 -10.27
C PHE A 29 -4.87 3.64 -11.25
N LYS A 30 -5.15 3.77 -12.54
CA LYS A 30 -4.28 3.32 -13.63
C LYS A 30 -3.94 4.49 -14.54
N VAL A 31 -2.85 4.37 -15.30
CA VAL A 31 -2.48 5.35 -16.32
C VAL A 31 -3.16 4.94 -17.62
N LEU A 32 -3.85 5.87 -18.30
CA LEU A 32 -4.42 5.64 -19.62
C LEU A 32 -3.64 6.49 -20.63
N GLU A 33 -3.04 5.86 -21.63
CA GLU A 33 -2.40 6.57 -22.73
C GLU A 33 -3.48 7.09 -23.69
N SER A 34 -3.44 8.38 -24.00
CA SER A 34 -4.56 9.07 -24.64
C SER A 34 -4.77 8.73 -26.12
N ASN A 35 -3.72 8.33 -26.84
CA ASN A 35 -3.79 8.11 -28.29
C ASN A 35 -4.20 6.68 -28.66
N SER A 36 -3.64 5.70 -27.95
CA SER A 36 -3.83 4.26 -28.10
C SER A 36 -4.99 3.74 -27.25
N GLY A 37 -5.34 4.44 -26.16
CA GLY A 37 -6.28 3.95 -25.15
C GLY A 37 -5.71 2.80 -24.32
N GLU A 38 -4.40 2.54 -24.41
CA GLU A 38 -3.75 1.48 -23.65
C GLU A 38 -3.68 1.84 -22.16
N VAL A 39 -4.00 0.86 -21.32
CA VAL A 39 -3.84 0.97 -19.86
C VAL A 39 -2.41 0.60 -19.49
N LEU A 40 -1.70 1.56 -18.90
CA LEU A 40 -0.30 1.44 -18.54
C LEU A 40 -0.11 1.31 -17.03
N TYR A 41 1.04 0.73 -16.67
CA TYR A 41 1.54 0.75 -15.31
C TYR A 41 2.03 2.14 -14.90
N PRO A 42 2.05 2.45 -13.59
CA PRO A 42 1.66 1.58 -12.49
C PRO A 42 0.17 1.61 -12.15
N TYR A 43 -0.35 0.51 -11.61
CA TYR A 43 -1.64 0.53 -10.90
C TYR A 43 -1.37 0.96 -9.46
N ARG A 44 -2.18 1.87 -8.94
CA ARG A 44 -2.00 2.45 -7.60
C ARG A 44 -3.29 2.36 -6.82
N THR A 45 -3.20 1.87 -5.60
CA THR A 45 -4.29 1.92 -4.61
C THR A 45 -3.70 2.14 -3.22
N LYS A 46 -4.57 2.21 -2.21
CA LYS A 46 -4.17 2.38 -0.82
C LYS A 46 -4.84 1.36 0.08
N LEU A 47 -4.10 0.89 1.06
CA LEU A 47 -4.62 0.18 2.22
C LEU A 47 -4.44 1.08 3.44
N GLY A 48 -5.51 1.79 3.81
CA GLY A 48 -5.42 2.90 4.76
C GLY A 48 -4.46 3.97 4.24
N ILE A 49 -3.30 4.11 4.89
CA ILE A 49 -2.25 5.04 4.45
C ILE A 49 -1.11 4.35 3.68
N MET A 50 -1.10 3.01 3.58
CA MET A 50 -0.06 2.28 2.88
C MET A 50 -0.28 2.43 1.38
N ASP A 51 0.76 2.84 0.65
CA ASP A 51 0.72 2.90 -0.80
C ASP A 51 0.96 1.51 -1.37
N ILE A 52 0.02 1.04 -2.20
CA ILE A 52 0.11 -0.20 -2.96
C ILE A 52 0.37 0.18 -4.42
N VAL A 53 1.46 -0.34 -4.98
CA VAL A 53 1.86 -0.04 -6.36
C VAL A 53 2.18 -1.33 -7.09
N VAL A 54 1.43 -1.59 -8.16
CA VAL A 54 1.73 -2.66 -9.13
C VAL A 54 2.46 -2.04 -10.31
N THR A 55 3.54 -2.68 -10.74
CA THR A 55 4.38 -2.26 -11.86
C THR A 55 4.43 -3.36 -12.90
N GLU A 56 5.00 -3.07 -14.06
CA GLU A 56 5.16 -4.08 -15.10
C GLU A 56 5.96 -5.30 -14.63
N LYS A 57 6.95 -5.11 -13.75
CA LYS A 57 7.92 -6.13 -13.31
C LYS A 57 7.62 -6.76 -11.94
N GLY A 58 6.52 -6.40 -11.28
CA GLY A 58 6.29 -6.75 -9.88
C GLY A 58 5.39 -5.74 -9.19
N GLY A 59 5.51 -5.62 -7.87
CA GLY A 59 4.82 -4.59 -7.10
C GLY A 59 5.47 -4.34 -5.76
N TYR A 60 4.96 -3.35 -5.02
CA TYR A 60 5.38 -3.12 -3.64
C TYR A 60 4.29 -2.44 -2.82
N VAL A 61 4.37 -2.66 -1.52
CA VAL A 61 3.60 -1.93 -0.51
C VAL A 61 4.58 -1.13 0.34
N LYS A 62 4.31 0.17 0.54
CA LYS A 62 5.20 1.04 1.31
C LYS A 62 4.43 2.04 2.15
N ASN A 63 4.97 2.38 3.32
CA ASN A 63 4.84 3.61 4.10
C ASN A 63 5.50 3.34 5.48
N SER A 64 5.19 4.14 6.49
CA SER A 64 5.56 3.91 7.90
C SER A 64 4.47 3.10 8.61
N LEU A 65 4.89 2.08 9.35
CA LEU A 65 4.00 1.26 10.18
C LEU A 65 3.48 2.03 11.40
N HIS A 66 4.28 2.94 11.96
CA HIS A 66 3.89 3.87 13.00
C HIS A 66 2.79 4.81 12.53
N LYS A 67 2.92 5.39 11.33
CA LYS A 67 1.83 6.17 10.74
C LYS A 67 0.58 5.31 10.57
N LEU A 68 0.74 4.05 10.15
CA LEU A 68 -0.39 3.15 9.93
C LEU A 68 -1.14 2.86 11.23
N TYR A 69 -0.40 2.58 12.31
CA TYR A 69 -0.96 2.44 13.64
C TYR A 69 -1.74 3.69 14.06
N ASN A 70 -1.11 4.87 13.98
CA ASN A 70 -1.76 6.13 14.34
C ASN A 70 -3.00 6.39 13.48
N TYR A 71 -2.97 6.01 12.21
CA TYR A 71 -4.11 6.14 11.32
C TYR A 71 -5.26 5.20 11.70
N ILE A 72 -4.95 3.94 12.04
CA ILE A 72 -5.96 2.94 12.43
C ILE A 72 -6.64 3.36 13.75
N HIS A 73 -5.85 3.74 14.76
CA HIS A 73 -6.36 4.01 16.11
C HIS A 73 -6.84 5.46 16.32
N ASN A 74 -6.16 6.45 15.72
CA ASN A 74 -6.37 7.86 16.02
C ASN A 74 -6.78 8.69 14.78
N LYS A 75 -6.81 8.09 13.58
CA LYS A 75 -7.01 8.79 12.29
C LYS A 75 -5.99 9.90 12.01
N GLU A 76 -4.78 9.74 12.53
CA GLU A 76 -3.69 10.71 12.35
C GLU A 76 -2.62 10.20 11.37
N ASP A 77 -2.08 11.08 10.52
CA ASP A 77 -0.97 10.79 9.60
C ASP A 77 0.33 11.43 10.13
N LYS A 78 0.84 10.90 11.25
CA LYS A 78 2.08 11.38 11.90
C LYS A 78 2.92 10.22 12.44
N ASN A 79 4.24 10.42 12.56
CA ASN A 79 5.21 9.43 13.05
C ASN A 79 6.15 9.97 14.16
N HIS A 80 5.68 10.95 14.93
CA HIS A 80 6.48 11.67 15.93
C HIS A 80 5.88 11.63 17.35
N ASN A 81 5.01 10.66 17.66
CA ASN A 81 4.53 10.35 19.02
C ASN A 81 5.09 9.01 19.53
N ASP A 82 4.74 8.64 20.75
CA ASP A 82 5.26 7.42 21.41
C ASP A 82 4.76 6.13 20.73
N PHE A 83 5.70 5.36 20.21
CA PHE A 83 5.45 4.12 19.49
C PHE A 83 6.39 3.01 19.95
N GLU A 84 5.81 2.07 20.68
CA GLU A 84 6.50 0.93 21.26
C GLU A 84 6.55 -0.24 20.28
N TYR A 85 7.49 -1.15 20.51
CA TYR A 85 7.63 -2.37 19.72
C TYR A 85 6.36 -3.24 19.73
N SER A 86 5.64 -3.30 20.85
CA SER A 86 4.34 -4.00 20.95
C SER A 86 3.32 -3.50 19.92
N LYS A 87 3.23 -2.17 19.76
CA LYS A 87 2.34 -1.51 18.78
C LYS A 87 2.73 -1.81 17.33
N LEU A 88 4.04 -1.98 17.06
CA LEU A 88 4.54 -2.43 15.76
C LEU A 88 4.04 -3.83 15.43
N CYS A 89 4.15 -4.78 16.37
CA CYS A 89 3.68 -6.14 16.17
C CYS A 89 2.16 -6.20 15.97
N GLU A 90 1.40 -5.43 16.76
CA GLU A 90 -0.05 -5.29 16.61
C GLU A 90 -0.43 -4.80 15.20
N THR A 91 0.27 -3.78 14.70
CA THR A 91 0.01 -3.21 13.37
C THR A 91 0.17 -4.24 12.24
N ILE A 92 1.15 -5.13 12.34
CA ILE A 92 1.40 -6.16 11.32
C ILE A 92 0.33 -7.27 11.37
N GLN A 93 -0.23 -7.56 12.55
CA GLN A 93 -1.26 -8.60 12.70
C GLN A 93 -2.68 -8.14 12.33
N LEU A 94 -2.95 -6.83 12.38
CA LEU A 94 -4.24 -6.24 12.02
C LEU A 94 -4.48 -6.13 10.50
N VAL A 95 -3.42 -6.31 9.70
CA VAL A 95 -3.41 -6.17 8.24
C VAL A 95 -3.28 -7.53 7.59
#